data_AF-A0A517NG20-F1
#
_entry.id   AF-A0A517NG20-F1
#
_cell.length_a   1.000
_cell.length_b   1.000
_cell.length_c   1.000
_cell.angle_alpha   90.00
_cell.angle_beta   90.00
_cell.angle_gamma   90.00
#
_symmetry.space_group_name_H-M   'P 1'
#
loop_
_entity.id
_entity.type
_entity.pdbx_description
1 polymer ?
#
loop_
_entity_poly.entity_id
_entity_poly.type
_entity_poly.pdbx_seq_one_letter_code
_entity_poly.pdbx_strand_id
1 'polypeptide(L)'
;MKSFMLSKPLNHHRDALHHRSGVTLMECIFAIGVILTGLVGLAALIPVASQNARDTMEIDRSISESTSAAAVGLVRSFHELDSLVIFDKPVQGSPAYSAGAYSFAPSNAMQTIDAKINEAPYLKLDSPGYVHSLPGEGLQSGICIDPFGMPSIALMDSANSYVDDPTNVQPFYAVNANDSAYDYSRFPYYNERYDVLNPPNEQVGTPGTPVGPPATKPWPMGPRMWRATLKSPLYPSHPAPVGMRTHEIMSPVAIKGIFQGTSGVSSVTGSEDGDPRSVLVNQTLVGGSSIDAGRDGASDYTWFATLTPSFQGSSTYRQSVVVVRKRLPSVPRRIDDPFALQRNNYSVDDAYGNPDPDDNPSDERVTWINPSETIGFVGGSGGEVTVYGSQAVSDKIMTGTWVLLSRQPHSLGPVRATGAAVHRWYKVLSVGDVVTTSGYSWPGGTNNVWSRRLALAGPDWAFQDEDTAGGVNTTPIDDTFCTIVEGAVSVIESEVTLE
;
A
#
# COMPACT_ATOMS: atom_id res chain seq x y z
N MET A 1 62.53 -16.38 -23.54
CA MET A 1 63.76 -16.80 -24.23
C MET A 1 63.69 -18.30 -24.54
N LYS A 2 63.24 -18.68 -25.73
CA LYS A 2 63.67 -19.90 -26.44
C LYS A 2 63.08 -19.86 -27.85
N SER A 3 63.91 -19.32 -28.72
CA SER A 3 63.83 -19.39 -30.18
C SER A 3 64.00 -20.85 -30.61
N PHE A 4 63.15 -21.32 -31.52
CA PHE A 4 63.48 -22.46 -32.37
C PHE A 4 62.92 -22.18 -33.77
N MET A 5 63.78 -21.53 -34.57
CA MET A 5 63.75 -21.62 -36.03
C MET A 5 64.14 -23.04 -36.43
N LEU A 6 63.35 -23.69 -37.28
CA LEU A 6 63.86 -24.71 -38.19
C LEU A 6 63.12 -24.60 -39.53
N SER A 7 63.77 -23.98 -40.51
CA SER A 7 63.38 -24.04 -41.92
C SER A 7 64.04 -25.26 -42.57
N LYS A 8 63.31 -25.93 -43.45
CA LYS A 8 63.84 -26.76 -44.56
C LYS A 8 62.70 -27.08 -45.55
N PRO A 9 62.99 -27.45 -46.81
CA PRO A 9 62.53 -26.68 -47.96
C PRO A 9 61.63 -27.47 -48.93
N LEU A 10 61.17 -26.74 -49.94
CA LEU A 10 60.41 -27.15 -51.13
C LEU A 10 60.84 -28.50 -51.73
N ASN A 11 59.85 -29.26 -52.25
CA ASN A 11 59.87 -29.64 -53.67
C ASN A 11 58.51 -30.10 -54.23
N HIS A 12 58.16 -29.41 -55.32
CA HIS A 12 57.42 -29.76 -56.55
C HIS A 12 56.24 -30.74 -56.61
N HIS A 13 55.17 -30.17 -57.20
CA HIS A 13 54.32 -30.69 -58.28
C HIS A 13 53.76 -32.10 -58.13
N ARG A 14 52.46 -32.15 -57.81
CA ARG A 14 51.50 -32.83 -58.68
C ARG A 14 50.25 -31.99 -58.85
N ASP A 15 50.00 -31.62 -60.10
CA ASP A 15 48.69 -31.22 -60.59
C ASP A 15 47.67 -32.30 -60.23
N ALA A 16 46.73 -31.93 -59.38
CA ALA A 16 45.44 -32.60 -59.30
C ALA A 16 44.39 -31.52 -59.30
N LEU A 17 43.91 -31.22 -60.51
CA LEU A 17 42.58 -30.66 -60.77
C LEU A 17 41.54 -31.55 -60.08
N HIS A 18 41.37 -31.39 -58.77
CA HIS A 18 40.31 -32.04 -58.03
C HIS A 18 39.31 -31.00 -57.57
N HIS A 19 38.20 -31.02 -58.30
CA HIS A 19 36.87 -30.62 -57.88
C HIS A 19 36.80 -29.26 -57.16
N ARG A 20 36.30 -28.27 -57.89
CA ARG A 20 35.37 -27.33 -57.26
C ARG A 20 34.28 -28.18 -56.64
N SER A 21 34.37 -28.47 -55.35
CA SER A 21 33.27 -29.05 -54.58
C SER A 21 32.14 -28.03 -54.65
N GLY A 22 31.28 -28.19 -55.66
CA GLY A 22 30.05 -27.45 -55.72
C GLY A 22 29.28 -27.79 -54.46
N VAL A 23 29.03 -26.79 -53.61
CA VAL A 23 28.13 -26.92 -52.47
C VAL A 23 26.82 -27.47 -53.03
N THR A 24 26.43 -28.64 -52.57
CA THR A 24 25.21 -29.26 -53.06
C THR A 24 24.02 -28.43 -52.59
N LEU A 25 22.98 -28.33 -53.42
CA LEU A 25 21.76 -27.62 -53.06
C LEU A 25 21.17 -28.17 -51.73
N MET A 26 21.37 -29.46 -51.46
CA MET A 26 21.00 -30.11 -50.20
C MET A 26 21.78 -29.57 -48.98
N GLU A 27 23.10 -29.38 -49.08
CA GLU A 27 23.90 -28.77 -48.01
C GLU A 27 23.47 -27.33 -47.72
N CYS A 28 23.13 -26.56 -48.76
CA CYS A 28 22.63 -25.18 -48.61
C CYS A 28 21.27 -25.15 -47.88
N ILE A 29 20.33 -26.02 -48.26
CA ILE A 29 19.02 -26.12 -47.59
C ILE A 29 19.19 -26.56 -46.13
N PHE A 30 20.08 -27.51 -45.85
CA PHE A 30 20.34 -27.94 -44.48
C PHE A 30 20.95 -26.81 -43.63
N ALA A 31 21.92 -26.07 -44.17
CA ALA A 31 22.50 -24.91 -43.49
C ALA A 31 21.43 -23.84 -43.20
N ILE A 32 20.54 -23.55 -44.15
CA ILE A 32 19.41 -22.63 -43.96
C ILE A 32 18.47 -23.16 -42.86
N GLY A 33 18.15 -24.46 -42.86
CA GLY A 33 17.32 -25.08 -41.83
C GLY A 33 17.89 -24.95 -40.42
N VAL A 34 19.20 -25.19 -40.27
CA VAL A 34 19.90 -25.03 -38.98
C VAL A 34 19.91 -23.57 -38.53
N ILE A 35 20.19 -22.62 -39.43
CA ILE A 35 20.17 -21.18 -39.13
C ILE A 35 18.76 -20.75 -38.71
N LEU A 36 17.72 -21.16 -39.45
CA LEU A 36 16.33 -20.81 -39.13
C LEU A 36 15.91 -21.38 -37.76
N THR A 37 16.25 -22.63 -37.47
CA THR A 37 15.95 -23.24 -36.15
C THR A 37 16.68 -22.50 -35.03
N GLY A 38 17.94 -22.11 -35.24
CA GLY A 38 18.71 -21.31 -34.30
C GLY A 38 18.12 -19.91 -34.08
N LEU A 39 17.66 -19.23 -35.14
CA LEU A 39 16.99 -17.94 -35.04
C LEU A 39 15.65 -18.01 -34.32
N VAL A 40 14.86 -19.07 -34.54
CA VAL A 40 13.60 -19.30 -33.80
C VAL A 40 13.89 -19.54 -32.30
N GLY A 41 14.94 -20.30 -31.98
CA GLY A 41 15.38 -20.50 -30.60
C GLY A 41 15.78 -19.19 -29.91
N LEU A 42 16.54 -18.32 -30.60
CA LEU A 42 16.92 -17.01 -30.08
C LEU A 42 15.69 -16.11 -29.90
N ALA A 43 14.77 -16.09 -30.88
CA ALA A 43 13.53 -15.33 -30.81
C ALA A 43 12.65 -15.73 -29.60
N ALA A 44 12.63 -17.02 -29.25
CA ALA A 44 11.91 -17.52 -28.08
C ALA A 44 12.53 -17.08 -26.73
N LEU A 45 13.84 -16.79 -26.69
CA LEU A 45 14.53 -16.33 -25.48
C LEU A 45 14.40 -14.82 -25.23
N ILE A 46 14.15 -14.02 -26.27
CA ILE A 46 14.05 -12.56 -26.16
C ILE A 46 12.98 -12.12 -25.14
N PRO A 47 11.75 -12.67 -25.12
CA PRO A 47 10.73 -12.28 -24.14
C PRO A 47 11.15 -12.57 -22.70
N VAL A 48 11.73 -13.74 -22.44
CA VAL A 48 12.19 -14.15 -21.10
C VAL A 48 13.34 -13.25 -20.63
N ALA A 49 14.32 -13.00 -21.50
CA ALA A 49 15.42 -12.09 -21.20
C ALA A 49 14.91 -10.66 -20.94
N SER A 50 13.90 -10.20 -21.70
CA SER A 50 13.30 -8.88 -21.50
C SER A 50 12.55 -8.78 -20.18
N GLN A 51 11.82 -9.82 -19.76
CA GLN A 51 11.16 -9.87 -18.46
C GLN A 51 12.18 -9.85 -17.32
N ASN A 52 13.18 -10.73 -17.37
CA ASN A 52 14.24 -10.77 -16.36
C ASN A 52 15.01 -9.45 -16.26
N ALA A 53 15.28 -8.79 -17.39
CA ALA A 53 15.94 -7.48 -17.41
C ALA A 53 15.06 -6.39 -16.79
N ARG A 54 13.75 -6.39 -17.05
CA ARG A 54 12.80 -5.46 -16.43
C ARG A 54 12.72 -5.68 -14.92
N ASP A 55 12.61 -6.92 -14.47
CA ASP A 55 12.55 -7.27 -13.05
C ASP A 55 13.83 -6.85 -12.33
N THR A 56 14.99 -7.06 -12.97
CA THR A 56 16.30 -6.63 -12.41
C THR A 56 16.37 -5.11 -12.29
N MET A 57 15.97 -4.37 -13.34
CA MET A 57 15.95 -2.90 -13.31
C MET A 57 14.96 -2.36 -12.26
N GLU A 58 13.82 -3.02 -12.08
CA GLU A 58 12.82 -2.66 -11.10
C GLU A 58 13.34 -2.89 -9.67
N ILE A 59 14.01 -4.02 -9.43
CA ILE A 59 14.68 -4.31 -8.15
C ILE A 59 15.76 -3.26 -7.87
N ASP A 60 16.68 -3.01 -8.80
CA ASP A 60 17.77 -2.05 -8.63
C ASP A 60 17.23 -0.65 -8.30
N ARG A 61 16.21 -0.21 -9.04
CA ARG A 61 15.57 1.08 -8.80
C ARG A 61 14.88 1.10 -7.44
N SER A 62 14.17 0.05 -7.09
CA SER A 62 13.49 -0.03 -5.81
C SER A 62 14.44 0.02 -4.61
N ILE A 63 15.62 -0.61 -4.72
CA ILE A 63 16.67 -0.56 -3.69
C ILE A 63 17.23 0.86 -3.57
N SER A 64 17.49 1.51 -4.69
CA SER A 64 17.97 2.91 -4.71
C SER A 64 16.96 3.86 -4.06
N GLU A 65 15.68 3.76 -4.43
CA GLU A 65 14.62 4.60 -3.89
C GLU A 65 14.39 4.33 -2.40
N SER A 66 14.40 3.06 -1.98
CA SER A 66 14.23 2.69 -0.57
C SER A 66 15.40 3.16 0.31
N THR A 67 16.64 3.10 -0.21
CA THR A 67 17.82 3.59 0.50
C THR A 67 17.77 5.12 0.63
N SER A 68 17.35 5.82 -0.43
CA SER A 68 17.12 7.26 -0.40
C SER A 68 16.03 7.63 0.62
N ALA A 69 14.90 6.93 0.60
CA ALA A 69 13.79 7.09 1.52
C ALA A 69 14.23 6.92 3.00
N ALA A 70 14.98 5.86 3.30
CA ALA A 70 15.51 5.62 4.64
C ALA A 70 16.46 6.74 5.10
N ALA A 71 17.37 7.18 4.22
CA ALA A 71 18.29 8.29 4.52
C ALA A 71 17.55 9.62 4.74
N VAL A 72 16.55 9.91 3.92
CA VAL A 72 15.71 11.10 4.05
C VAL A 72 14.91 11.06 5.35
N GLY A 73 14.34 9.91 5.71
CA GLY A 73 13.60 9.75 6.96
C GLY A 73 14.46 9.98 8.20
N LEU A 74 15.73 9.56 8.17
CA LEU A 74 16.69 9.85 9.23
C LEU A 74 17.07 11.33 9.29
N VAL A 75 17.36 11.96 8.16
CA VAL A 75 17.73 13.40 8.09
C VAL A 75 16.58 14.32 8.47
N ARG A 76 15.34 13.92 8.17
CA ARG A 76 14.12 14.68 8.46
C ARG A 76 13.49 14.32 9.80
N SER A 77 14.14 13.49 10.60
CA SER A 77 13.66 13.04 11.90
C SER A 77 12.25 12.44 11.90
N PHE A 78 11.91 11.60 10.91
CA PHE A 78 10.60 10.91 10.89
C PHE A 78 10.40 9.93 12.07
N HIS A 79 11.43 9.73 12.89
CA HIS A 79 11.39 8.96 14.12
C HIS A 79 10.91 9.78 15.33
N GLU A 80 10.91 11.12 15.25
CA GLU A 80 10.40 11.99 16.30
C GLU A 80 8.87 12.04 16.26
N LEU A 81 8.22 11.74 17.38
CA LEU A 81 6.75 11.70 17.46
C LEU A 81 6.08 13.08 17.24
N ASP A 82 6.79 14.18 17.48
CA ASP A 82 6.33 15.54 17.19
C ASP A 82 6.37 15.88 15.70
N SER A 83 7.15 15.15 14.90
CA SER A 83 7.22 15.36 13.45
C SER A 83 6.01 14.75 12.71
N LEU A 84 5.35 13.77 13.32
CA LEU A 84 4.27 12.98 12.73
C LEU A 84 2.92 13.57 13.14
N VAL A 85 2.11 13.96 12.14
CA VAL A 85 0.79 14.55 12.34
C VAL A 85 -0.28 13.57 11.88
N ILE A 86 -1.24 13.28 12.76
CA ILE A 86 -2.37 12.40 12.49
C ILE A 86 -3.68 13.17 12.66
N PHE A 87 -4.74 12.70 12.01
CA PHE A 87 -6.10 13.18 12.29
C PHE A 87 -6.75 12.28 13.33
N ASP A 88 -6.85 12.76 14.57
CA ASP A 88 -7.41 12.00 15.68
C ASP A 88 -8.94 12.07 15.70
N LYS A 89 -9.58 10.97 15.34
CA LYS A 89 -11.04 10.91 15.20
C LYS A 89 -11.64 9.67 15.85
N PRO A 90 -12.90 9.74 16.33
CA PRO A 90 -13.58 8.60 16.90
C PRO A 90 -13.89 7.57 15.83
N VAL A 91 -13.93 6.32 16.29
CA VAL A 91 -14.61 5.26 15.56
C VAL A 91 -16.08 5.27 15.90
N GLN A 92 -16.90 5.31 14.85
CA GLN A 92 -18.34 5.36 14.98
C GLN A 92 -18.89 4.18 15.76
N GLY A 93 -19.74 4.45 16.76
CA GLY A 93 -20.41 3.40 17.53
C GLY A 93 -19.45 2.52 18.32
N SER A 94 -18.19 2.95 18.51
CA SER A 94 -17.31 2.30 19.48
C SER A 94 -17.85 2.59 20.89
N PRO A 95 -18.11 1.57 21.72
CA PRO A 95 -18.52 1.74 23.11
C PRO A 95 -17.43 2.37 24.00
N ALA A 96 -16.29 2.79 23.43
CA ALA A 96 -15.28 3.62 24.08
C ALA A 96 -15.90 4.77 24.91
N TYR A 97 -17.03 5.32 24.45
CA TYR A 97 -17.75 6.40 25.13
C TYR A 97 -18.55 5.98 26.38
N SER A 98 -18.79 4.70 26.64
CA SER A 98 -19.86 4.26 27.55
C SER A 98 -19.42 3.76 28.94
N ALA A 99 -18.13 3.59 29.24
CA ALA A 99 -17.70 2.99 30.51
C ALA A 99 -16.67 3.85 31.26
N GLY A 100 -17.15 4.50 32.31
CA GLY A 100 -16.43 5.12 33.44
C GLY A 100 -14.89 5.19 33.40
N ALA A 101 -14.42 6.45 33.47
CA ALA A 101 -13.20 6.94 34.12
C ALA A 101 -11.87 7.02 33.36
N TYR A 102 -11.66 6.39 32.20
CA TYR A 102 -10.34 6.47 31.52
C TYR A 102 -10.33 6.58 29.99
N SER A 103 -11.48 6.78 29.32
CA SER A 103 -11.48 6.96 27.85
C SER A 103 -11.36 8.45 27.50
N PHE A 104 -10.30 8.84 26.79
CA PHE A 104 -10.20 10.18 26.21
C PHE A 104 -11.18 10.30 25.04
N ALA A 105 -11.83 11.47 24.93
CA ALA A 105 -12.65 11.79 23.78
C ALA A 105 -11.71 12.18 22.63
N PRO A 106 -11.76 11.51 21.47
CA PRO A 106 -10.93 11.87 20.33
C PRO A 106 -11.10 13.35 20.00
N SER A 107 -9.98 14.02 19.71
CA SER A 107 -9.96 15.49 19.60
C SER A 107 -10.72 15.99 18.36
N ASN A 108 -11.01 15.11 17.39
CA ASN A 108 -11.55 15.47 16.06
C ASN A 108 -10.70 16.51 15.35
N ALA A 109 -9.40 16.54 15.66
CA ALA A 109 -8.46 17.51 15.16
C ALA A 109 -7.19 16.82 14.67
N MET A 110 -6.46 17.52 13.82
CA MET A 110 -5.08 17.18 13.55
C MET A 110 -4.23 17.50 14.77
N GLN A 111 -3.35 16.56 15.12
CA GLN A 111 -2.40 16.73 16.21
C GLN A 111 -1.17 15.87 15.96
N THR A 112 -0.07 16.23 16.62
CA THR A 112 1.12 15.38 16.59
C THR A 112 0.89 14.14 17.42
N ILE A 113 1.60 13.07 17.10
CA ILE A 113 1.53 11.84 17.87
C ILE A 113 2.03 12.10 19.30
N ASP A 114 3.09 12.90 19.45
CA ASP A 114 3.60 13.34 20.75
C ASP A 114 2.52 14.05 21.59
N ALA A 115 1.82 15.03 21.03
CA ALA A 115 0.75 15.74 21.73
C ALA A 115 -0.36 14.81 22.20
N LYS A 116 -0.81 13.89 21.33
CA LYS A 116 -1.85 12.91 21.68
C LYS A 116 -1.46 12.03 22.86
N ILE A 117 -0.18 11.64 22.95
CA ILE A 117 0.33 10.81 24.05
C ILE A 117 0.49 11.64 25.33
N ASN A 118 0.98 12.87 25.21
CA ASN A 118 1.23 13.77 26.34
C ASN A 118 -0.06 14.31 26.99
N GLU A 119 -1.13 14.51 26.22
CA GLU A 119 -2.45 14.88 26.75
C GLU A 119 -3.04 13.80 27.68
N ALA A 120 -2.62 12.55 27.51
CA ALA A 120 -3.10 11.42 28.29
C ALA A 120 -1.97 10.40 28.57
N PRO A 121 -1.05 10.68 29.51
CA PRO A 121 0.17 9.89 29.74
C PRO A 121 -0.05 8.44 30.20
N TYR A 122 -1.29 8.06 30.51
CA TYR A 122 -1.69 6.69 30.84
C TYR A 122 -2.28 5.91 29.65
N LEU A 123 -2.49 6.59 28.52
CA LEU A 123 -3.16 6.06 27.34
C LEU A 123 -2.16 5.89 26.19
N LYS A 124 -2.32 4.77 25.50
CA LYS A 124 -1.45 4.35 24.41
C LYS A 124 -1.98 4.95 23.11
N LEU A 125 -1.11 5.07 22.11
CA LEU A 125 -1.64 5.20 20.74
C LEU A 125 -2.26 3.84 20.39
N ASP A 126 -3.57 3.73 20.54
CA ASP A 126 -4.33 2.50 20.27
C ASP A 126 -4.53 2.29 18.76
N SER A 127 -4.65 1.02 18.36
CA SER A 127 -5.12 0.66 17.02
C SER A 127 -6.47 1.34 16.77
N PRO A 128 -6.65 2.05 15.65
CA PRO A 128 -7.92 2.68 15.33
C PRO A 128 -9.08 1.68 15.51
N GLY A 129 -10.14 2.14 16.17
CA GLY A 129 -11.34 1.33 16.44
C GLY A 129 -11.28 0.42 17.66
N TYR A 130 -10.08 0.18 18.19
CA TYR A 130 -9.88 -0.64 19.36
C TYR A 130 -9.63 0.22 20.59
N VAL A 131 -10.07 -0.29 21.74
CA VAL A 131 -9.77 0.29 23.04
C VAL A 131 -9.00 -0.75 23.83
N HIS A 132 -7.78 -0.42 24.24
CA HIS A 132 -7.01 -1.29 25.12
C HIS A 132 -7.31 -0.93 26.57
N SER A 133 -7.98 -1.83 27.30
CA SER A 133 -8.42 -1.57 28.68
C SER A 133 -7.33 -1.70 29.74
N LEU A 134 -6.10 -2.04 29.36
CA LEU A 134 -5.01 -2.25 30.31
C LEU A 134 -4.05 -1.05 30.28
N PRO A 135 -3.90 -0.31 31.40
CA PRO A 135 -2.85 0.70 31.51
C PRO A 135 -1.50 0.02 31.30
N GLY A 136 -0.67 0.61 30.44
CA GLY A 136 0.66 0.13 30.14
C GLY A 136 1.38 1.16 29.30
N GLU A 137 2.70 1.19 29.38
CA GLU A 137 3.52 2.08 28.58
C GLU A 137 3.58 1.59 27.12
N GLY A 138 3.64 2.52 26.17
CA GLY A 138 4.04 2.24 24.80
C GLY A 138 2.98 2.48 23.73
N LEU A 139 3.46 2.68 22.51
CA LEU A 139 2.64 2.83 21.32
C LEU A 139 2.20 1.43 20.84
N GLN A 140 0.89 1.22 20.71
CA GLN A 140 0.30 -0.08 20.34
C GLN A 140 -0.39 -0.07 18.99
N SER A 141 -0.20 1.00 18.22
CA SER A 141 -0.82 1.17 16.91
C SER A 141 0.21 1.21 15.80
N GLY A 142 -0.19 0.69 14.64
CA GLY A 142 0.56 0.90 13.41
C GLY A 142 0.39 2.33 12.89
N ILE A 143 1.45 2.88 12.30
CA ILE A 143 1.47 4.21 11.68
C ILE A 143 1.90 4.07 10.23
N CYS A 144 1.14 4.64 9.30
CA CYS A 144 1.52 4.76 7.90
C CYS A 144 1.93 6.20 7.62
N ILE A 145 3.23 6.46 7.48
CA ILE A 145 3.77 7.75 7.07
C ILE A 145 3.56 7.88 5.58
N ASP A 146 2.49 8.55 5.20
CA ASP A 146 2.07 8.70 3.83
C ASP A 146 1.38 10.05 3.60
N PRO A 147 2.15 11.09 3.25
CA PRO A 147 1.59 12.40 3.01
C PRO A 147 0.84 12.52 1.67
N PHE A 148 1.01 11.59 0.72
CA PHE A 148 0.24 11.60 -0.53
C PHE A 148 -1.17 11.04 -0.38
N GLY A 149 -1.37 10.13 0.57
CA GLY A 149 -2.70 9.57 0.85
C GLY A 149 -3.57 10.45 1.74
N MET A 150 -3.03 11.54 2.29
CA MET A 150 -3.82 12.53 3.02
C MET A 150 -4.41 13.57 2.04
N PRO A 151 -5.73 13.82 2.06
CA PRO A 151 -6.33 14.83 1.21
C PRO A 151 -5.89 16.24 1.61
N SER A 152 -6.06 17.19 0.68
CA SER A 152 -5.67 18.58 0.90
C SER A 152 -6.39 19.18 2.11
N ILE A 153 -5.60 19.73 3.00
CA ILE A 153 -6.00 20.35 4.27
C ILE A 153 -6.55 21.76 4.06
N ALA A 154 -6.45 22.30 2.83
CA ALA A 154 -6.98 23.61 2.45
C ALA A 154 -8.51 23.77 2.64
N LEU A 155 -9.21 22.70 3.04
CA LEU A 155 -10.63 22.69 3.38
C LEU A 155 -10.91 22.98 4.89
N MET A 156 -9.89 23.29 5.70
CA MET A 156 -10.03 23.64 7.12
C MET A 156 -10.19 25.16 7.31
N ASP A 157 -11.06 25.59 8.23
CA ASP A 157 -11.29 27.01 8.54
C ASP A 157 -10.27 27.58 9.55
N SER A 158 -10.34 28.89 9.79
CA SER A 158 -9.41 29.63 10.66
C SER A 158 -9.55 29.36 12.17
N ALA A 159 -10.57 28.61 12.60
CA ALA A 159 -10.80 28.21 13.98
C ALA A 159 -10.37 26.77 14.27
N ASN A 160 -9.70 26.09 13.32
CA ASN A 160 -9.50 24.64 13.34
C ASN A 160 -10.82 23.86 13.33
N SER A 161 -11.92 24.56 13.04
CA SER A 161 -13.22 23.99 12.74
C SER A 161 -13.31 23.80 11.23
N TYR A 162 -14.16 22.90 10.78
CA TYR A 162 -14.36 22.71 9.35
C TYR A 162 -15.41 23.72 8.87
N VAL A 163 -15.22 24.29 7.68
CA VAL A 163 -16.17 25.25 7.09
C VAL A 163 -17.55 24.59 7.04
N ASP A 164 -18.48 25.13 7.83
CA ASP A 164 -19.89 24.75 7.79
C ASP A 164 -20.55 25.37 6.53
N ASP A 165 -20.90 24.49 5.57
CA ASP A 165 -21.97 24.59 4.55
C ASP A 165 -21.55 24.79 3.06
N PRO A 166 -22.18 24.12 2.06
CA PRO A 166 -23.36 23.24 2.12
C PRO A 166 -23.18 21.81 1.59
N THR A 167 -23.74 20.83 2.33
CA THR A 167 -23.96 19.39 1.97
C THR A 167 -23.00 18.29 2.51
N ASN A 168 -22.59 18.28 3.80
CA ASN A 168 -22.12 17.05 4.49
C ASN A 168 -20.92 16.24 3.88
N VAL A 169 -20.03 16.88 3.12
CA VAL A 169 -18.93 16.22 2.36
C VAL A 169 -17.55 16.34 3.06
N GLN A 170 -17.47 16.13 4.39
CA GLN A 170 -16.17 16.24 5.09
C GLN A 170 -15.50 14.86 5.25
N PRO A 171 -14.41 14.54 4.52
CA PRO A 171 -13.79 13.20 4.48
C PRO A 171 -13.16 12.78 5.82
N PHE A 172 -12.94 13.71 6.73
CA PHE A 172 -12.30 13.47 8.02
C PHE A 172 -13.27 13.33 9.18
N TYR A 173 -14.55 13.70 9.03
CA TYR A 173 -15.50 13.57 10.13
C TYR A 173 -15.66 12.09 10.54
N ALA A 174 -16.07 11.86 11.79
CA ALA A 174 -16.38 10.52 12.26
C ALA A 174 -17.43 9.89 11.34
N VAL A 175 -17.16 8.69 10.83
CA VAL A 175 -18.08 7.98 9.93
C VAL A 175 -19.45 7.83 10.64
N ASN A 176 -20.53 7.90 9.88
CA ASN A 176 -21.91 7.65 10.27
C ASN A 176 -22.40 6.41 9.50
N ALA A 177 -23.49 5.80 9.95
CA ALA A 177 -24.01 4.55 9.39
C ALA A 177 -24.51 4.74 7.95
N ASN A 178 -24.66 5.98 7.54
CA ASN A 178 -25.11 6.38 6.22
C ASN A 178 -23.95 6.81 5.30
N ASP A 179 -22.71 6.72 5.78
CA ASP A 179 -21.51 7.12 5.05
C ASP A 179 -20.89 5.92 4.34
N SER A 180 -20.03 6.23 3.37
CA SER A 180 -19.24 5.26 2.64
C SER A 180 -18.16 4.66 3.55
N ALA A 181 -17.59 3.55 3.10
CA ALA A 181 -16.55 2.85 3.82
C ALA A 181 -15.20 3.57 3.85
N TYR A 182 -15.05 4.67 3.13
CA TYR A 182 -13.76 5.34 2.96
C TYR A 182 -13.38 6.20 4.18
N ASP A 183 -12.12 6.09 4.57
CA ASP A 183 -11.53 6.80 5.69
C ASP A 183 -10.06 7.14 5.43
N TYR A 184 -9.80 8.37 5.00
CA TYR A 184 -8.46 8.81 4.62
C TYR A 184 -7.50 9.03 5.80
N SER A 185 -8.04 9.11 7.02
CA SER A 185 -7.22 9.17 8.23
C SER A 185 -6.62 7.80 8.60
N ARG A 186 -6.96 6.77 7.82
CA ARG A 186 -6.52 5.39 8.02
C ARG A 186 -5.70 4.90 6.83
N PHE A 187 -4.84 3.94 7.12
CA PHE A 187 -4.23 3.10 6.10
C PHE A 187 -4.59 1.64 6.34
N PRO A 188 -5.07 0.93 5.31
CA PRO A 188 -5.58 1.46 4.04
C PRO A 188 -6.76 2.42 4.27
N TYR A 189 -7.17 3.18 3.25
CA TYR A 189 -8.18 4.25 3.34
C TYR A 189 -9.63 3.77 3.60
N TYR A 190 -9.83 2.73 4.40
CA TYR A 190 -11.14 2.21 4.77
C TYR A 190 -11.36 2.32 6.27
N ASN A 191 -12.59 2.58 6.66
CA ASN A 191 -13.05 2.48 8.03
C ASN A 191 -12.76 1.08 8.59
N GLU A 192 -12.53 1.00 9.89
CA GLU A 192 -12.29 -0.25 10.61
C GLU A 192 -13.51 -1.17 10.55
N ARG A 193 -14.72 -0.66 10.39
CA ARG A 193 -15.96 -1.43 10.32
C ARG A 193 -16.40 -1.78 8.91
N TYR A 194 -15.60 -1.44 7.90
CA TYR A 194 -15.91 -1.78 6.52
C TYR A 194 -16.02 -3.31 6.34
N ASP A 195 -17.20 -3.77 5.93
CA ASP A 195 -17.42 -5.13 5.43
C ASP A 195 -16.85 -5.24 4.02
N VAL A 196 -15.68 -5.87 3.90
CA VAL A 196 -14.92 -5.96 2.65
C VAL A 196 -15.59 -6.84 1.59
N LEU A 197 -16.63 -7.59 1.98
CA LEU A 197 -17.46 -8.36 1.04
C LEU A 197 -18.59 -7.51 0.45
N ASN A 198 -18.87 -6.34 1.02
CA ASN A 198 -19.83 -5.36 0.50
C ASN A 198 -19.16 -4.25 -0.32
N PRO A 199 -19.90 -3.61 -1.25
CA PRO A 199 -19.39 -2.45 -1.97
C PRO A 199 -18.97 -1.32 -1.02
N PRO A 200 -17.77 -0.73 -1.19
CA PRO A 200 -17.25 0.30 -0.28
C PRO A 200 -17.97 1.65 -0.41
N ASN A 201 -18.71 1.86 -1.49
CA ASN A 201 -19.50 3.04 -1.78
C ASN A 201 -20.91 3.00 -1.17
N GLU A 202 -21.31 1.86 -0.59
CA GLU A 202 -22.58 1.69 0.13
C GLU A 202 -22.45 2.00 1.63
N GLN A 203 -23.59 2.03 2.33
CA GLN A 203 -23.68 2.30 3.78
C GLN A 203 -22.76 1.38 4.55
N VAL A 204 -21.83 1.96 5.33
CA VAL A 204 -21.19 1.22 6.43
C VAL A 204 -22.28 0.83 7.40
N GLY A 205 -22.67 -0.45 7.39
CA GLY A 205 -23.84 -0.95 8.11
C GLY A 205 -23.94 -0.38 9.53
N THR A 206 -25.18 -0.05 9.95
CA THR A 206 -25.44 0.53 11.28
C THR A 206 -24.67 -0.22 12.35
N PRO A 207 -23.91 0.47 13.24
CA PRO A 207 -23.34 -0.13 14.42
C PRO A 207 -24.39 -1.02 15.09
N GLY A 208 -24.25 -2.34 14.95
CA GLY A 208 -24.85 -3.22 15.92
C GLY A 208 -24.37 -2.70 17.28
N THR A 209 -25.30 -2.46 18.20
CA THR A 209 -24.96 -2.33 19.62
C THR A 209 -23.93 -3.42 19.95
N PRO A 210 -22.92 -3.19 20.81
CA PRO A 210 -21.97 -4.25 21.17
C PRO A 210 -22.78 -5.43 21.71
N VAL A 211 -22.96 -6.45 20.88
CA VAL A 211 -23.97 -7.48 21.09
C VAL A 211 -23.39 -8.42 22.13
N GLY A 212 -23.92 -8.38 23.35
CA GLY A 212 -23.79 -9.53 24.24
C GLY A 212 -24.32 -10.77 23.52
N PRO A 213 -23.65 -11.93 23.61
CA PRO A 213 -24.08 -13.11 22.88
C PRO A 213 -25.51 -13.52 23.31
N PRO A 214 -26.43 -13.96 22.40
CA PRO A 214 -26.30 -14.15 20.96
C PRO A 214 -27.45 -13.54 20.11
N ALA A 215 -27.17 -12.82 19.02
CA ALA A 215 -27.92 -12.85 17.74
C ALA A 215 -27.41 -11.76 16.78
N THR A 216 -27.19 -12.15 15.52
CA THR A 216 -26.69 -11.38 14.37
C THR A 216 -25.24 -10.91 14.51
N LYS A 217 -24.30 -11.74 14.02
CA LYS A 217 -22.84 -11.56 14.11
C LYS A 217 -22.40 -10.33 13.30
N PRO A 218 -21.99 -9.20 13.94
CA PRO A 218 -21.48 -8.06 13.18
C PRO A 218 -20.15 -8.43 12.51
N TRP A 219 -19.90 -7.85 11.33
CA TRP A 219 -18.60 -7.95 10.66
C TRP A 219 -17.46 -7.57 11.62
N PRO A 220 -16.36 -8.33 11.68
CA PRO A 220 -15.26 -8.02 12.57
C PRO A 220 -14.62 -6.69 12.22
N MET A 221 -14.13 -5.97 13.23
CA MET A 221 -13.39 -4.74 12.96
C MET A 221 -12.07 -5.12 12.26
N GLY A 222 -11.82 -4.53 11.10
CA GLY A 222 -10.56 -4.65 10.40
C GLY A 222 -9.49 -3.80 11.08
N PRO A 223 -8.31 -4.35 11.41
CA PRO A 223 -7.18 -3.55 11.87
C PRO A 223 -6.79 -2.51 10.82
N ARG A 224 -6.45 -1.30 11.27
CA ARG A 224 -5.97 -0.19 10.45
C ARG A 224 -4.73 0.43 11.09
N MET A 225 -3.95 1.14 10.29
CA MET A 225 -2.90 2.03 10.77
C MET A 225 -3.41 3.47 10.79
N TRP A 226 -2.89 4.29 11.70
CA TRP A 226 -3.04 5.74 11.59
C TRP A 226 -2.27 6.22 10.36
N ARG A 227 -2.94 6.91 9.43
CA ARG A 227 -2.19 7.61 8.38
C ARG A 227 -1.62 8.89 8.98
N ALA A 228 -0.33 9.12 8.80
CA ALA A 228 0.39 10.27 9.28
C ALA A 228 0.97 11.07 8.12
N THR A 229 0.89 12.39 8.23
CA THR A 229 1.64 13.34 7.41
C THR A 229 2.75 13.99 8.24
N LEU A 230 3.49 14.92 7.64
CA LEU A 230 4.64 15.56 8.27
C LEU A 230 4.36 16.99 8.70
N LYS A 231 4.76 17.31 9.93
CA LYS A 231 4.82 18.68 10.44
C LYS A 231 5.85 19.50 9.65
N SER A 232 5.54 20.76 9.42
CA SER A 232 6.45 21.71 8.79
C SER A 232 7.56 22.09 9.77
N PRO A 233 8.85 21.93 9.41
CA PRO A 233 9.97 22.29 10.29
C PRO A 233 10.08 23.82 10.49
N LEU A 234 9.39 24.62 9.68
CA LEU A 234 9.39 26.08 9.79
C LEU A 234 8.54 26.60 10.97
N TYR A 235 7.70 25.75 11.56
CA TYR A 235 6.77 26.12 12.63
C TYR A 235 6.85 25.13 13.83
N PRO A 236 8.00 25.04 14.51
CA PRO A 236 8.23 24.03 15.56
C PRO A 236 7.47 24.26 16.86
N SER A 237 7.01 25.49 17.15
CA SER A 237 6.66 25.94 18.51
C SER A 237 5.17 26.06 18.84
N HIS A 238 4.26 25.46 18.07
CA HIS A 238 2.83 25.50 18.42
C HIS A 238 2.42 24.30 19.28
N PRO A 239 1.95 24.53 20.53
CA PRO A 239 1.29 23.48 21.30
C PRO A 239 0.04 23.05 20.54
N ALA A 240 -0.22 21.74 20.51
CA ALA A 240 -1.36 21.16 19.83
C ALA A 240 -2.68 21.88 20.16
N PRO A 241 -3.67 21.87 19.24
CA PRO A 241 -3.71 21.10 17.99
C PRO A 241 -2.86 21.69 16.85
N VAL A 242 -2.20 20.82 16.08
CA VAL A 242 -1.41 21.18 14.89
C VAL A 242 -2.34 21.20 13.69
N GLY A 243 -2.47 22.34 13.01
CA GLY A 243 -3.41 22.47 11.89
C GLY A 243 -4.22 23.75 11.89
N MET A 244 -4.08 24.64 12.88
CA MET A 244 -4.77 25.94 12.87
C MET A 244 -4.42 26.75 11.62
N ARG A 245 -3.29 26.44 10.98
CA ARG A 245 -2.85 27.06 9.75
C ARG A 245 -2.23 26.02 8.83
N THR A 246 -2.63 26.03 7.56
CA THR A 246 -2.14 25.11 6.50
C THR A 246 -0.61 25.08 6.32
N HIS A 247 0.11 26.06 6.86
CA HIS A 247 1.57 26.12 6.83
C HIS A 247 2.28 25.33 7.93
N GLU A 248 1.55 24.85 8.94
CA GLU A 248 2.09 24.01 10.02
C GLU A 248 2.35 22.58 9.54
N ILE A 249 1.79 22.20 8.38
CA ILE A 249 2.04 20.93 7.71
C ILE A 249 2.93 21.19 6.49
N MET A 250 3.75 20.19 6.16
CA MET A 250 4.67 20.31 5.04
C MET A 250 3.93 20.60 3.73
N SER A 251 4.45 21.52 2.93
CA SER A 251 3.79 21.89 1.67
C SER A 251 3.80 20.71 0.68
N PRO A 252 2.78 20.59 -0.20
CA PRO A 252 2.75 19.53 -1.20
C PRO A 252 4.00 19.48 -2.10
N VAL A 253 4.63 20.63 -2.36
CA VAL A 253 5.88 20.70 -3.14
C VAL A 253 7.05 20.08 -2.37
N ALA A 254 7.18 20.37 -1.08
CA ALA A 254 8.20 19.78 -0.24
C ALA A 254 7.98 18.27 -0.04
N ILE A 255 6.72 17.85 0.16
CA ILE A 255 6.32 16.43 0.18
C ILE A 255 6.73 15.74 -1.12
N LYS A 256 6.41 16.33 -2.28
CA LYS A 256 6.82 15.79 -3.58
C LYS A 256 8.32 15.63 -3.69
N GLY A 257 9.11 16.63 -3.30
CA GLY A 257 10.57 16.54 -3.33
C GLY A 257 11.17 15.47 -2.40
N ILE A 258 10.42 15.00 -1.39
CA ILE A 258 10.87 14.01 -0.40
C ILE A 258 10.40 12.59 -0.75
N PHE A 259 9.13 12.45 -1.17
CA PHE A 259 8.48 11.16 -1.37
C PHE A 259 8.38 10.74 -2.85
N GLN A 260 8.69 11.64 -3.80
CA GLN A 260 8.94 11.24 -5.19
C GLN A 260 10.39 10.82 -5.34
N GLY A 261 10.60 9.76 -6.10
CA GLY A 261 11.94 9.26 -6.34
C GLY A 261 12.83 10.27 -7.04
N THR A 262 14.07 10.39 -6.57
CA THR A 262 15.04 11.34 -7.12
C THR A 262 15.75 10.72 -8.31
N SER A 263 15.69 11.39 -9.46
CA SER A 263 16.56 11.15 -10.62
C SER A 263 16.39 9.80 -11.32
N GLY A 264 15.48 9.74 -12.28
CA GLY A 264 15.78 9.03 -13.53
C GLY A 264 16.43 10.01 -14.49
N VAL A 265 17.55 9.65 -15.14
CA VAL A 265 17.84 10.22 -16.46
C VAL A 265 16.72 9.72 -17.36
N SER A 266 15.62 10.46 -17.39
CA SER A 266 14.55 10.26 -18.35
C SER A 266 15.12 10.66 -19.70
N SER A 267 15.63 9.69 -20.46
CA SER A 267 15.68 9.88 -21.91
C SER A 267 14.23 9.94 -22.37
N VAL A 268 13.67 11.14 -22.41
CA VAL A 268 12.46 11.40 -23.17
C VAL A 268 12.84 11.14 -24.62
N THR A 269 12.64 9.91 -25.10
CA THR A 269 12.43 9.68 -26.52
C THR A 269 11.10 10.35 -26.82
N GLY A 270 11.15 11.56 -27.36
CA GLY A 270 9.95 12.21 -27.89
C GLY A 270 9.27 11.21 -28.82
N SER A 271 7.98 10.94 -28.58
CA SER A 271 7.22 10.02 -29.44
C SER A 271 6.89 10.64 -30.79
N GLU A 272 7.25 11.90 -31.05
CA GLU A 272 6.94 12.60 -32.29
C GLU A 272 8.14 13.46 -32.75
N ASP A 273 8.51 13.28 -34.02
CA ASP A 273 9.66 13.89 -34.72
C ASP A 273 9.48 15.41 -34.98
N GLY A 274 8.61 16.09 -34.23
CA GLY A 274 8.13 17.44 -34.51
C GLY A 274 8.02 18.40 -33.34
N ASP A 275 8.29 17.98 -32.09
CA ASP A 275 8.11 18.88 -30.95
C ASP A 275 9.23 19.94 -30.85
N PRO A 276 8.89 21.24 -30.74
CA PRO A 276 9.87 22.31 -30.71
C PRO A 276 10.74 22.22 -29.45
N ARG A 277 12.06 22.33 -29.63
CA ARG A 277 13.10 22.30 -28.59
C ARG A 277 12.95 23.37 -27.47
N SER A 278 11.94 24.23 -27.51
CA SER A 278 11.67 25.25 -26.48
C SER A 278 10.69 24.80 -25.38
N VAL A 279 10.19 23.56 -25.41
CA VAL A 279 9.28 22.99 -24.38
C VAL A 279 10.08 22.27 -23.26
N LEU A 280 11.27 22.77 -22.92
CA LEU A 280 12.23 22.05 -22.08
C LEU A 280 12.57 22.70 -20.74
N VAL A 281 12.00 23.85 -20.39
CA VAL A 281 12.29 24.51 -19.10
C VAL A 281 10.99 25.06 -18.49
N ASN A 282 10.66 24.58 -17.29
CA ASN A 282 9.61 25.18 -16.46
C ASN A 282 10.30 26.10 -15.45
N GLN A 283 10.18 27.41 -15.63
CA GLN A 283 10.75 28.39 -14.72
C GLN A 283 9.77 28.62 -13.57
N THR A 284 10.18 28.32 -12.34
CA THR A 284 9.38 28.62 -11.15
C THR A 284 9.96 29.85 -10.47
N LEU A 285 9.13 30.85 -10.18
CA LEU A 285 9.55 32.10 -9.55
C LEU A 285 9.37 31.99 -8.03
N VAL A 286 10.46 32.09 -7.26
CA VAL A 286 10.40 32.20 -5.79
C VAL A 286 11.19 33.44 -5.38
N GLY A 287 10.52 34.39 -4.69
CA GLY A 287 11.17 35.59 -4.17
C GLY A 287 11.76 36.54 -5.22
N GLY A 288 11.21 36.56 -6.44
CA GLY A 288 11.68 37.43 -7.53
C GLY A 288 12.98 36.96 -8.21
N SER A 289 13.54 35.82 -7.81
CA SER A 289 14.61 35.13 -8.54
C SER A 289 14.05 33.95 -9.33
N SER A 290 14.40 33.85 -10.61
CA SER A 290 14.10 32.67 -11.43
C SER A 290 15.10 31.57 -11.10
N ILE A 291 14.61 30.42 -10.65
CA ILE A 291 15.43 29.21 -10.50
C ILE A 291 15.12 28.34 -11.71
N ASP A 292 16.14 28.05 -12.53
CA ASP A 292 16.04 27.08 -13.62
C ASP A 292 15.97 25.67 -13.00
N ALA A 293 14.76 25.16 -12.82
CA ALA A 293 14.56 23.75 -12.54
C ALA A 293 14.63 23.00 -13.88
N GLY A 294 15.71 22.23 -14.09
CA GLY A 294 15.72 21.22 -15.15
C GLY A 294 14.46 20.37 -15.01
N ARG A 295 13.75 20.13 -16.13
CA ARG A 295 12.50 19.35 -16.19
C ARG A 295 12.58 18.19 -15.19
N ASP A 296 11.67 18.20 -14.20
CA ASP A 296 11.48 17.12 -13.24
C ASP A 296 11.53 15.80 -13.99
N GLY A 297 12.67 15.11 -13.91
CA GLY A 297 12.78 13.69 -14.26
C GLY A 297 12.12 12.89 -13.15
N ALA A 298 10.87 13.23 -12.83
CA ALA A 298 10.10 12.64 -11.75
C ALA A 298 10.14 11.14 -11.96
N SER A 299 10.70 10.45 -10.97
CA SER A 299 10.70 9.00 -10.98
C SER A 299 9.24 8.55 -11.08
N ASP A 300 8.95 7.52 -11.89
CA ASP A 300 7.65 6.84 -11.86
C ASP A 300 7.39 6.20 -10.48
N TYR A 301 8.34 6.27 -9.55
CA TYR A 301 8.27 5.67 -8.24
C TYR A 301 8.06 6.73 -7.17
N THR A 302 7.18 6.41 -6.25
CA THR A 302 7.01 7.10 -4.98
C THR A 302 7.19 6.08 -3.87
N TRP A 303 7.25 6.54 -2.63
CA TRP A 303 7.30 5.63 -1.51
C TRP A 303 6.44 6.14 -0.36
N PHE A 304 6.13 5.23 0.55
CA PHE A 304 5.58 5.53 1.87
C PHE A 304 6.18 4.56 2.88
N ALA A 305 6.03 4.83 4.18
CA ALA A 305 6.52 3.95 5.22
C ALA A 305 5.39 3.47 6.12
N THR A 306 5.42 2.20 6.49
CA THR A 306 4.55 1.65 7.54
C THR A 306 5.40 1.29 8.75
N LEU A 307 4.94 1.67 9.93
CA LEU A 307 5.56 1.41 11.21
C LEU A 307 4.62 0.48 11.96
N THR A 308 5.06 -0.74 12.26
CA THR A 308 4.27 -1.71 13.03
C THR A 308 4.94 -1.94 14.38
N PRO A 309 4.21 -1.78 15.51
CA PRO A 309 4.78 -2.02 16.83
C PRO A 309 4.99 -3.52 17.05
N SER A 310 5.80 -3.86 18.05
CA SER A 310 5.84 -5.24 18.55
C SER A 310 4.48 -5.64 19.14
N PHE A 311 4.17 -6.95 19.16
CA PHE A 311 2.89 -7.47 19.68
C PHE A 311 2.61 -7.04 21.12
N GLN A 312 3.65 -6.91 21.94
CA GLN A 312 3.55 -6.49 23.34
C GLN A 312 3.41 -4.98 23.53
N GLY A 313 3.52 -4.19 22.44
CA GLY A 313 3.72 -2.75 22.50
C GLY A 313 5.17 -2.41 22.86
N SER A 314 5.77 -1.48 22.12
CA SER A 314 7.13 -0.98 22.38
C SER A 314 7.33 0.34 21.63
N SER A 315 8.32 1.15 22.03
CA SER A 315 8.84 2.24 21.21
C SER A 315 9.67 1.75 20.02
N THR A 316 10.05 0.47 20.00
CA THR A 316 10.68 -0.17 18.84
C THR A 316 9.62 -0.65 17.86
N TYR A 317 9.74 -0.14 16.65
CA TYR A 317 8.86 -0.37 15.51
C TYR A 317 9.59 -1.09 14.40
N ARG A 318 8.89 -2.02 13.76
CA ARG A 318 9.28 -2.50 12.45
C ARG A 318 8.85 -1.46 11.41
N GLN A 319 9.82 -0.80 10.80
CA GLN A 319 9.60 0.08 9.67
C GLN A 319 9.63 -0.74 8.39
N SER A 320 8.65 -0.55 7.52
CA SER A 320 8.63 -1.10 6.16
C SER A 320 8.50 0.06 5.18
N VAL A 321 9.55 0.33 4.41
CA VAL A 321 9.53 1.32 3.33
C VAL A 321 8.99 0.63 2.08
N VAL A 322 7.85 1.12 1.60
CA VAL A 322 7.13 0.55 0.46
C VAL A 322 7.33 1.45 -0.74
N VAL A 323 7.95 0.92 -1.79
CA VAL A 323 8.12 1.62 -3.05
C VAL A 323 6.97 1.27 -3.98
N VAL A 324 6.30 2.29 -4.48
CA VAL A 324 5.11 2.18 -5.33
C VAL A 324 5.41 2.79 -6.69
N ARG A 325 5.26 1.99 -7.74
CA ARG A 325 5.38 2.40 -9.13
C ARG A 325 4.06 2.96 -9.64
N LYS A 326 4.14 4.11 -10.31
CA LYS A 326 3.02 4.87 -10.88
C LYS A 326 1.88 5.01 -9.89
N ARG A 327 2.24 5.30 -8.64
CA ARG A 327 1.29 5.53 -7.58
C ARG A 327 0.30 6.58 -8.03
N LEU A 328 -0.96 6.19 -8.20
CA LEU A 328 -1.99 7.18 -8.40
C LEU A 328 -2.18 7.87 -7.04
N PRO A 329 -2.38 9.19 -7.04
CA PRO A 329 -2.67 9.87 -5.81
C PRO A 329 -3.96 9.28 -5.25
N SER A 330 -3.92 8.80 -4.00
CA SER A 330 -5.07 8.18 -3.34
C SER A 330 -6.30 9.12 -3.30
N VAL A 331 -6.10 10.42 -3.61
CA VAL A 331 -7.09 11.51 -3.76
C VAL A 331 -6.49 12.60 -4.69
N PRO A 332 -7.17 13.28 -5.67
CA PRO A 332 -8.59 13.42 -5.98
C PRO A 332 -8.95 13.14 -7.47
N ARG A 333 -10.24 13.00 -7.82
CA ARG A 333 -10.72 13.68 -9.04
C ARG A 333 -11.32 15.02 -8.59
N ARG A 334 -11.28 16.06 -9.37
CA ARG A 334 -12.41 16.39 -10.22
C ARG A 334 -11.99 17.77 -10.75
N ILE A 335 -12.13 17.99 -12.04
CA ILE A 335 -12.63 19.29 -12.50
C ILE A 335 -14.06 19.13 -13.04
N ASP A 336 -14.52 17.89 -13.33
CA ASP A 336 -15.90 17.58 -13.76
C ASP A 336 -16.46 16.24 -13.20
N ASP A 337 -16.00 15.74 -12.06
CA ASP A 337 -16.87 15.80 -10.87
C ASP A 337 -17.89 14.63 -10.68
N PRO A 338 -17.62 13.43 -10.06
CA PRO A 338 -18.55 12.95 -8.95
C PRO A 338 -18.07 12.63 -7.49
N PHE A 339 -17.02 11.84 -7.19
CA PHE A 339 -16.94 11.23 -5.83
C PHE A 339 -15.66 11.42 -5.01
N ALA A 340 -14.75 12.28 -5.45
CA ALA A 340 -13.36 12.28 -4.98
C ALA A 340 -13.08 12.56 -3.50
N LEU A 341 -14.07 12.95 -2.71
CA LEU A 341 -13.97 13.13 -1.27
C LEU A 341 -15.32 12.85 -0.58
N GLN A 342 -16.21 12.10 -1.25
CA GLN A 342 -17.58 11.98 -0.76
C GLN A 342 -17.67 10.96 0.37
N ARG A 343 -17.82 11.52 1.58
CA ARG A 343 -18.22 10.79 2.78
C ARG A 343 -19.58 10.11 2.62
N ASN A 344 -20.50 10.74 1.88
CA ASN A 344 -21.81 10.17 1.59
C ASN A 344 -21.67 8.99 0.63
N ASN A 345 -22.61 8.06 0.73
CA ASN A 345 -22.71 6.97 -0.23
C ASN A 345 -23.01 7.46 -1.63
N TYR A 346 -22.57 6.66 -2.58
CA TYR A 346 -22.85 6.86 -3.99
C TYR A 346 -23.08 5.52 -4.67
N SER A 347 -23.90 5.49 -5.72
CA SER A 347 -23.98 4.30 -6.57
C SER A 347 -22.84 4.34 -7.59
N VAL A 348 -22.24 3.17 -7.80
CA VAL A 348 -21.35 2.91 -8.92
C VAL A 348 -22.20 2.15 -9.92
N ASP A 349 -22.67 2.83 -10.95
CA ASP A 349 -23.43 2.22 -12.04
C ASP A 349 -22.76 2.59 -13.35
N ASP A 350 -22.39 1.59 -14.15
CA ASP A 350 -22.11 1.80 -15.56
C ASP A 350 -23.40 2.29 -16.28
N ALA A 351 -23.28 2.70 -17.55
CA ALA A 351 -24.43 3.14 -18.35
C ALA A 351 -25.55 2.07 -18.52
N TYR A 352 -25.31 0.84 -18.05
CA TYR A 352 -26.18 -0.32 -18.13
C TYR A 352 -26.64 -0.84 -16.75
N GLY A 353 -26.30 -0.15 -15.65
CA GLY A 353 -26.68 -0.54 -14.29
C GLY A 353 -25.86 -1.70 -13.71
N ASN A 354 -24.67 -1.98 -14.22
CA ASN A 354 -23.70 -2.86 -13.58
C ASN A 354 -22.62 -2.02 -12.90
N PRO A 355 -22.26 -2.29 -11.65
CA PRO A 355 -21.15 -1.60 -11.01
C PRO A 355 -19.83 -1.94 -11.73
N ASP A 356 -19.16 -0.93 -12.30
CA ASP A 356 -17.79 -1.08 -12.80
C ASP A 356 -16.83 -1.01 -11.60
N PRO A 357 -16.08 -2.10 -11.30
CA PRO A 357 -15.15 -2.10 -10.17
C PRO A 357 -14.03 -1.04 -10.30
N ASP A 358 -13.74 -0.58 -11.51
CA ASP A 358 -12.70 0.41 -11.79
C ASP A 358 -13.17 1.87 -11.48
N ASP A 359 -14.45 2.09 -11.19
CA ASP A 359 -14.98 3.40 -10.74
C ASP A 359 -14.75 3.66 -9.24
N ASN A 360 -14.51 2.61 -8.46
CA ASN A 360 -14.09 2.73 -7.06
C ASN A 360 -12.57 2.95 -6.96
N PRO A 361 -12.09 3.70 -5.97
CA PRO A 361 -10.68 3.78 -5.62
C PRO A 361 -10.02 2.39 -5.60
N SER A 362 -8.97 2.24 -6.42
CA SER A 362 -8.30 0.97 -6.67
C SER A 362 -6.89 0.90 -6.07
N ASP A 363 -6.29 2.03 -5.70
CA ASP A 363 -4.89 2.08 -5.24
C ASP A 363 -4.61 1.30 -3.96
N GLU A 364 -5.56 1.27 -3.04
CA GLU A 364 -5.47 0.52 -1.79
C GLU A 364 -6.79 -0.22 -1.66
N ARG A 365 -6.77 -1.55 -1.68
CA ARG A 365 -7.96 -2.40 -1.58
C ARG A 365 -7.83 -3.28 -0.36
N VAL A 366 -8.95 -3.59 0.30
CA VAL A 366 -8.96 -4.56 1.41
C VAL A 366 -9.77 -5.76 1.00
N THR A 367 -9.22 -6.92 1.32
CA THR A 367 -9.84 -8.23 1.13
C THR A 367 -9.82 -8.99 2.44
N TRP A 368 -10.70 -9.96 2.56
CA TRP A 368 -10.76 -10.89 3.68
C TRP A 368 -10.07 -12.20 3.30
N ILE A 369 -9.36 -12.81 4.25
CA ILE A 369 -8.79 -14.15 4.06
C ILE A 369 -9.65 -15.16 4.81
N ASN A 370 -10.12 -16.17 4.09
CA ASN A 370 -10.75 -17.32 4.72
C ASN A 370 -9.70 -18.21 5.39
N PRO A 371 -9.63 -18.27 6.73
CA PRO A 371 -8.59 -19.03 7.43
C PRO A 371 -8.66 -20.53 7.11
N SER A 372 -9.85 -21.06 6.78
CA SER A 372 -10.04 -22.48 6.46
C SER A 372 -9.43 -22.92 5.13
N GLU A 373 -9.08 -21.97 4.26
CA GLU A 373 -8.46 -22.21 2.96
C GLU A 373 -6.98 -21.83 2.92
N THR A 374 -6.39 -21.56 4.08
CA THR A 374 -4.97 -21.21 4.20
C THR A 374 -4.11 -22.45 4.39
N ILE A 375 -2.93 -22.46 3.75
CA ILE A 375 -1.97 -23.57 3.82
C ILE A 375 -0.57 -22.99 3.96
N GLY A 376 0.21 -23.47 4.94
CA GLY A 376 1.60 -23.03 5.15
C GLY A 376 1.73 -21.95 6.23
N PHE A 377 2.65 -21.00 6.06
CA PHE A 377 2.98 -19.92 7.01
C PHE A 377 3.61 -20.37 8.34
N VAL A 378 4.25 -21.53 8.32
CA VAL A 378 5.09 -22.04 9.42
C VAL A 378 6.49 -22.29 8.87
N GLY A 379 7.52 -21.70 9.48
CA GLY A 379 8.93 -21.86 9.09
C GLY A 379 9.53 -20.70 8.29
N GLY A 380 8.81 -19.60 8.10
CA GLY A 380 9.29 -18.31 7.58
C GLY A 380 9.33 -18.20 6.06
N SER A 381 8.70 -19.13 5.34
CA SER A 381 8.67 -19.15 3.86
C SER A 381 7.41 -18.54 3.25
N GLY A 382 6.42 -18.19 4.08
CA GLY A 382 5.06 -17.85 3.66
C GLY A 382 4.21 -19.10 3.37
N GLY A 383 3.21 -18.96 2.52
CA GLY A 383 2.23 -19.99 2.23
C GLY A 383 1.17 -19.56 1.22
N GLU A 384 0.07 -20.29 1.14
CA GLU A 384 -1.04 -20.00 0.23
C GLU A 384 -2.29 -19.58 0.98
N VAL A 385 -3.00 -18.59 0.43
CA VAL A 385 -4.25 -18.06 0.99
C VAL A 385 -5.28 -17.86 -0.12
N THR A 386 -6.56 -17.99 0.21
CA THR A 386 -7.64 -17.49 -0.64
C THR A 386 -8.09 -16.13 -0.10
N VAL A 387 -8.02 -15.10 -0.95
CA VAL A 387 -8.55 -13.77 -0.65
C VAL A 387 -9.94 -13.61 -1.26
N TYR A 388 -10.82 -12.88 -0.56
CA TYR A 388 -12.16 -12.53 -0.97
C TYR A 388 -12.36 -11.02 -0.93
N GLY A 389 -12.95 -10.47 -1.98
CA GLY A 389 -13.34 -9.07 -2.05
C GLY A 389 -14.72 -8.89 -2.69
N SER A 390 -15.36 -7.77 -2.41
CA SER A 390 -16.59 -7.37 -3.09
C SER A 390 -16.39 -7.29 -4.61
N GLN A 391 -17.39 -7.73 -5.38
CA GLN A 391 -17.40 -7.55 -6.84
C GLN A 391 -17.39 -6.07 -7.28
N ALA A 392 -17.68 -5.12 -6.40
CA ALA A 392 -17.57 -3.69 -6.69
C ALA A 392 -16.14 -3.15 -6.55
N VAL A 393 -15.16 -4.00 -6.23
CA VAL A 393 -13.75 -3.64 -6.06
C VAL A 393 -12.91 -4.47 -7.02
N SER A 394 -11.93 -3.84 -7.67
CA SER A 394 -11.06 -4.50 -8.65
C SER A 394 -10.36 -5.74 -8.07
N ASP A 395 -10.36 -6.84 -8.83
CA ASP A 395 -9.73 -8.11 -8.48
C ASP A 395 -8.27 -8.22 -8.98
N LYS A 396 -7.74 -7.13 -9.55
CA LYS A 396 -6.40 -7.08 -10.14
C LYS A 396 -5.34 -7.31 -9.04
N ILE A 397 -4.64 -8.44 -9.09
CA ILE A 397 -3.47 -8.73 -8.26
C ILE A 397 -2.42 -9.29 -9.21
N MET A 398 -1.19 -8.79 -9.13
CA MET A 398 -0.11 -9.19 -10.02
C MET A 398 0.92 -10.03 -9.28
N THR A 399 1.53 -10.99 -9.97
CA THR A 399 2.71 -11.67 -9.46
C THR A 399 3.86 -10.68 -9.33
N GLY A 400 4.65 -10.81 -8.26
CA GLY A 400 5.80 -9.95 -7.98
C GLY A 400 5.48 -8.71 -7.14
N THR A 401 4.20 -8.32 -7.01
CA THR A 401 3.79 -7.19 -6.16
C THR A 401 3.74 -7.57 -4.69
N TRP A 402 3.60 -6.57 -3.83
CA TRP A 402 3.50 -6.76 -2.39
C TRP A 402 2.09 -6.51 -1.86
N VAL A 403 1.70 -7.32 -0.87
CA VAL A 403 0.44 -7.19 -0.12
C VAL A 403 0.74 -7.17 1.37
N LEU A 404 -0.14 -6.56 2.15
CA LEU A 404 -0.01 -6.44 3.60
C LEU A 404 -1.08 -7.28 4.29
N LEU A 405 -0.68 -8.27 5.07
CA LEU A 405 -1.60 -8.99 5.95
C LEU A 405 -1.71 -8.26 7.28
N SER A 406 -2.94 -8.15 7.78
CA SER A 406 -3.26 -7.44 9.01
C SER A 406 -4.21 -8.25 9.88
N ARG A 407 -3.96 -8.32 11.19
CA ARG A 407 -4.86 -8.94 12.18
C ARG A 407 -4.82 -8.17 13.49
N GLN A 408 -5.98 -8.06 14.14
CA GLN A 408 -6.07 -7.60 15.53
C GLN A 408 -6.22 -8.83 16.43
N PRO A 409 -5.30 -9.08 17.38
CA PRO A 409 -5.48 -10.13 18.38
C PRO A 409 -6.57 -9.76 19.40
N HIS A 410 -7.49 -10.69 19.69
CA HIS A 410 -8.50 -10.58 20.73
C HIS A 410 -8.41 -11.68 21.79
N SER A 411 -9.22 -11.54 22.84
CA SER A 411 -9.53 -12.60 23.81
C SER A 411 -11.00 -12.98 23.70
N LEU A 412 -11.28 -14.28 23.88
CA LEU A 412 -12.62 -14.89 23.81
C LEU A 412 -13.50 -14.66 25.06
N GLY A 413 -13.02 -13.85 26.02
CA GLY A 413 -13.80 -13.31 27.15
C GLY A 413 -14.78 -12.22 26.68
N PRO A 414 -15.10 -11.17 27.47
CA PRO A 414 -15.69 -9.99 26.85
C PRO A 414 -14.74 -9.57 25.72
N VAL A 415 -15.23 -9.58 24.47
CA VAL A 415 -14.40 -9.43 23.26
C VAL A 415 -13.59 -8.15 23.38
N ARG A 416 -12.28 -8.32 23.52
CA ARG A 416 -11.33 -7.24 23.80
C ARG A 416 -10.03 -7.51 23.08
N ALA A 417 -9.51 -6.45 22.47
CA ALA A 417 -8.19 -6.44 21.87
C ALA A 417 -7.11 -6.70 22.95
N THR A 418 -6.29 -7.73 22.76
CA THR A 418 -5.30 -8.20 23.76
C THR A 418 -3.90 -7.63 23.56
N GLY A 419 -3.61 -7.06 22.40
CA GLY A 419 -2.31 -6.48 22.06
C GLY A 419 -2.39 -5.60 20.83
N ALA A 420 -1.25 -5.11 20.34
CA ALA A 420 -1.21 -4.27 19.15
C ALA A 420 -1.70 -5.01 17.89
N ALA A 421 -2.33 -4.28 16.96
CA ALA A 421 -2.58 -4.82 15.62
C ALA A 421 -1.26 -5.23 14.95
N VAL A 422 -1.26 -6.42 14.36
CA VAL A 422 -0.10 -6.96 13.64
C VAL A 422 -0.30 -6.69 12.16
N HIS A 423 0.73 -6.15 11.52
CA HIS A 423 0.78 -5.90 10.09
C HIS A 423 2.09 -6.42 9.52
N ARG A 424 2.05 -7.22 8.44
CA ARG A 424 3.25 -7.79 7.80
C ARG A 424 3.12 -7.81 6.28
N TRP A 425 4.19 -7.40 5.59
CA TRP A 425 4.25 -7.38 4.14
C TRP A 425 4.67 -8.73 3.59
N TYR A 426 4.05 -9.13 2.47
CA TYR A 426 4.31 -10.37 1.77
C TYR A 426 4.45 -10.12 0.28
N LYS A 427 5.39 -10.81 -0.35
CA LYS A 427 5.57 -10.79 -1.80
C LYS A 427 4.66 -11.83 -2.43
N VAL A 428 3.89 -11.43 -3.44
CA VAL A 428 3.03 -12.33 -4.22
C VAL A 428 3.91 -13.13 -5.18
N LEU A 429 3.98 -14.45 -4.99
CA LEU A 429 4.73 -15.36 -5.85
C LEU A 429 3.92 -15.88 -7.03
N SER A 430 2.62 -16.08 -6.83
CA SER A 430 1.70 -16.47 -7.88
C SER A 430 0.28 -16.05 -7.53
N VAL A 431 -0.52 -15.85 -8.59
CA VAL A 431 -1.93 -15.46 -8.52
C VAL A 431 -2.72 -16.49 -9.31
N GLY A 432 -3.68 -17.13 -8.66
CA GLY A 432 -4.64 -18.03 -9.30
C GLY A 432 -5.73 -17.30 -10.08
N ASP A 433 -6.57 -18.08 -10.75
CA ASP A 433 -7.71 -17.56 -11.49
C ASP A 433 -8.73 -16.88 -10.57
N VAL A 434 -9.45 -15.90 -11.11
CA VAL A 434 -10.57 -15.26 -10.42
C VAL A 434 -11.79 -16.17 -10.44
N VAL A 435 -12.41 -16.34 -9.28
CA VAL A 435 -13.69 -17.03 -9.14
C VAL A 435 -14.72 -16.05 -8.59
N THR A 436 -15.67 -15.67 -9.45
CA THR A 436 -16.77 -14.78 -9.12
C THR A 436 -17.95 -15.60 -8.59
N THR A 437 -18.39 -15.32 -7.37
CA THR A 437 -19.50 -16.02 -6.71
C THR A 437 -20.61 -15.04 -6.37
N SER A 438 -21.76 -15.20 -7.03
CA SER A 438 -22.98 -14.49 -6.67
C SER A 438 -23.65 -15.17 -5.48
N GLY A 439 -24.07 -14.39 -4.49
CA GLY A 439 -24.72 -14.90 -3.29
C GLY A 439 -23.83 -15.78 -2.39
N TYR A 440 -22.55 -15.43 -2.27
CA TYR A 440 -21.65 -16.02 -1.30
C TYR A 440 -22.19 -15.84 0.13
N SER A 441 -22.42 -16.95 0.82
CA SER A 441 -23.00 -16.94 2.16
C SER A 441 -21.90 -16.87 3.22
N TRP A 442 -22.01 -15.87 4.09
CA TRP A 442 -21.17 -15.62 5.25
C TRP A 442 -22.07 -15.49 6.50
N PRO A 443 -21.59 -15.72 7.73
CA PRO A 443 -22.44 -15.56 8.93
C PRO A 443 -23.07 -14.17 9.10
N GLY A 444 -22.56 -13.15 8.40
CA GLY A 444 -23.12 -11.79 8.36
C GLY A 444 -24.11 -11.51 7.23
N GLY A 445 -24.30 -12.40 6.27
CA GLY A 445 -25.21 -12.17 5.13
C GLY A 445 -24.83 -12.92 3.85
N THR A 446 -25.38 -12.44 2.74
CA THR A 446 -25.17 -13.01 1.41
C THR A 446 -24.67 -11.90 0.50
N ASN A 447 -23.45 -12.05 -0.02
CA ASN A 447 -22.74 -10.99 -0.76
C ASN A 447 -22.30 -11.48 -2.14
N ASN A 448 -22.11 -10.55 -3.08
CA ASN A 448 -21.52 -10.85 -4.39
C ASN A 448 -20.00 -10.59 -4.31
N VAL A 449 -19.21 -11.65 -4.35
CA VAL A 449 -17.76 -11.59 -4.11
C VAL A 449 -16.98 -12.16 -5.28
N TRP A 450 -15.73 -11.73 -5.43
CA TRP A 450 -14.72 -12.47 -6.16
C TRP A 450 -13.74 -13.10 -5.17
N SER A 451 -13.09 -14.18 -5.58
CA SER A 451 -12.05 -14.83 -4.82
C SER A 451 -10.87 -15.23 -5.71
N ARG A 452 -9.66 -15.20 -5.14
CA ARG A 452 -8.41 -15.59 -5.81
C ARG A 452 -7.49 -16.30 -4.82
N ARG A 453 -6.82 -17.36 -5.28
CA ARG A 453 -5.76 -18.03 -4.52
C ARG A 453 -4.44 -17.33 -4.77
N LEU A 454 -3.71 -17.00 -3.71
CA LEU A 454 -2.41 -16.34 -3.75
C LEU A 454 -1.37 -17.24 -3.10
N ALA A 455 -0.20 -17.38 -3.71
CA ALA A 455 0.99 -17.86 -3.03
C ALA A 455 1.82 -16.65 -2.57
N LEU A 456 2.11 -16.59 -1.28
CA LEU A 456 2.76 -15.48 -0.61
C LEU A 456 4.11 -15.92 -0.03
N ALA A 457 5.15 -15.12 -0.23
CA ALA A 457 6.44 -15.25 0.45
C ALA A 457 6.55 -14.19 1.53
N GLY A 458 6.94 -14.60 2.74
CA GLY A 458 7.13 -13.68 3.85
C GLY A 458 7.26 -14.41 5.18
N PRO A 459 7.21 -13.66 6.29
CA PRO A 459 7.33 -14.23 7.64
C PRO A 459 6.17 -15.17 7.97
N ASP A 460 6.27 -15.87 9.10
CA ASP A 460 5.17 -16.71 9.59
C ASP A 460 3.93 -15.88 9.93
N TRP A 461 2.76 -16.53 9.80
CA TRP A 461 1.46 -15.95 10.14
C TRP A 461 0.58 -17.00 10.79
N ALA A 462 -0.12 -16.61 11.85
CA ALA A 462 -1.12 -17.45 12.49
C ALA A 462 -2.50 -17.00 12.03
N PHE A 463 -3.21 -17.86 11.28
CA PHE A 463 -4.61 -17.65 10.89
C PHE A 463 -5.61 -18.20 11.90
N GLN A 464 -5.13 -18.82 12.98
CA GLN A 464 -5.98 -19.40 14.01
C GLN A 464 -6.42 -18.33 15.01
N ASP A 465 -7.72 -18.35 15.34
CA ASP A 465 -8.23 -17.94 16.64
C ASP A 465 -7.49 -18.78 17.69
N GLU A 466 -6.89 -18.14 18.69
CA GLU A 466 -6.25 -18.88 19.78
C GLU A 466 -7.31 -19.74 20.50
N ASP A 467 -7.28 -21.04 20.21
CA ASP A 467 -8.15 -22.09 20.72
C ASP A 467 -8.17 -22.07 22.26
N THR A 468 -9.19 -21.44 22.87
CA THR A 468 -9.56 -21.81 24.24
C THR A 468 -10.22 -23.18 24.21
N ALA A 469 -9.43 -24.18 24.58
CA ALA A 469 -9.87 -25.38 25.28
C ALA A 469 -11.23 -25.95 24.81
N GLY A 470 -11.33 -26.35 23.53
CA GLY A 470 -12.34 -27.31 23.08
C GLY A 470 -13.68 -26.74 22.63
N GLY A 471 -13.81 -25.42 22.42
CA GLY A 471 -14.96 -24.82 21.75
C GLY A 471 -14.61 -24.37 20.33
N VAL A 472 -15.34 -24.83 19.32
CA VAL A 472 -15.22 -24.30 17.95
C VAL A 472 -15.60 -22.82 18.00
N ASN A 473 -14.62 -21.92 17.93
CA ASN A 473 -14.93 -20.51 17.72
C ASN A 473 -15.53 -20.37 16.32
N THR A 474 -16.80 -19.99 16.27
CA THR A 474 -17.51 -19.74 15.00
C THR A 474 -17.61 -18.25 14.72
N THR A 475 -16.94 -17.40 15.50
CA THR A 475 -17.03 -15.95 15.38
C THR A 475 -15.79 -15.38 14.68
N PRO A 476 -15.95 -14.61 13.59
CA PRO A 476 -14.88 -13.99 12.78
C PRO A 476 -13.92 -13.00 13.48
N ILE A 477 -13.80 -13.04 14.80
CA ILE A 477 -13.32 -11.91 15.60
C ILE A 477 -11.83 -11.64 15.37
N ASP A 478 -10.99 -12.67 15.17
CA ASP A 478 -9.56 -12.53 14.87
C ASP A 478 -9.23 -12.80 13.40
N ASP A 479 -10.14 -12.42 12.51
CA ASP A 479 -9.95 -12.64 11.08
C ASP A 479 -8.77 -11.84 10.51
N THR A 480 -8.13 -12.44 9.50
CA THR A 480 -7.02 -11.81 8.79
C THR A 480 -7.54 -11.05 7.57
N PHE A 481 -7.07 -9.82 7.44
CA PHE A 481 -7.35 -8.95 6.30
C PHE A 481 -6.11 -8.83 5.44
N CYS A 482 -6.30 -8.74 4.13
CA CYS A 482 -5.22 -8.51 3.16
C CYS A 482 -5.45 -7.17 2.46
N THR A 483 -4.50 -6.26 2.63
CA THR A 483 -4.44 -4.98 1.94
C THR A 483 -3.58 -5.11 0.70
N ILE A 484 -4.17 -4.77 -0.46
CA ILE A 484 -3.50 -4.77 -1.76
C ILE A 484 -3.19 -3.32 -2.07
N VAL A 485 -1.91 -2.99 -2.30
CA VAL A 485 -1.50 -1.68 -2.77
C VAL A 485 -1.07 -1.79 -4.23
N GLU A 486 -1.81 -1.13 -5.12
CA GLU A 486 -1.53 -1.21 -6.54
C GLU A 486 -0.18 -0.57 -6.86
N GLY A 487 0.65 -1.30 -7.61
CA GLY A 487 1.99 -0.86 -7.96
C GLY A 487 3.01 -0.96 -6.83
N ALA A 488 2.73 -1.60 -5.68
CA ALA A 488 3.75 -1.88 -4.67
C ALA A 488 4.76 -2.92 -5.19
N VAL A 489 5.96 -2.46 -5.54
CA VAL A 489 6.98 -3.28 -6.23
C VAL A 489 8.07 -3.80 -5.28
N SER A 490 8.28 -3.10 -4.17
CA SER A 490 9.35 -3.43 -3.22
C SER A 490 9.00 -2.97 -1.82
N VAL A 491 9.42 -3.78 -0.85
CA VAL A 491 9.32 -3.48 0.57
C VAL A 491 10.66 -3.78 1.21
N ILE A 492 11.24 -2.79 1.90
CA ILE A 492 12.43 -2.97 2.73
C ILE A 492 12.04 -2.79 4.18
N GLU A 493 12.32 -3.80 4.98
CA GLU A 493 12.08 -3.77 6.42
C GLU A 493 13.36 -3.37 7.19
N SER A 494 13.17 -2.55 8.22
CA SER A 494 14.18 -2.15 9.20
C SER A 494 13.53 -2.04 10.59
N GLU A 495 14.34 -1.91 11.63
CA GLU A 495 13.85 -1.56 12.96
C GLU A 495 14.20 -0.10 13.27
N VAL A 496 13.23 0.63 13.81
CA VAL A 496 13.38 2.03 14.24
C VAL A 496 12.85 2.16 15.67
N THR A 497 13.49 2.99 16.47
CA THR A 497 12.94 3.38 17.78
C THR A 497 12.35 4.77 17.63
N LEU A 498 11.10 4.93 18.05
CA LEU A 498 10.45 6.24 18.09
C LEU A 498 10.76 6.90 19.43
N GLU A 499 11.12 8.18 19.38
CA GLU A 499 11.50 9.00 20.53
C GLU A 499 10.55 10.18 20.74
#